data_AF-A0A1G1F2R3-F1
#
_entry.id   AF-A0A1G1F2R3-F1
#
_cell.length_a   1.000
_cell.length_b   1.000
_cell.length_c   1.000
_cell.angle_alpha   90.00
_cell.angle_beta   90.00
_cell.angle_gamma   90.00
#
_symmetry.space_group_name_H-M   'P 1'
#
loop_
_entity.id
_entity.type
_entity.pdbx_description
1 polymer ?
#
loop_
_entity_poly.entity_id
_entity_poly.type
_entity_poly.pdbx_seq_one_letter_code
_entity_poly.pdbx_strand_id
1 'polypeptide(L)'
;MIAKTNKDLAAVSLLLLIISVFFYPLLFEGKTLFSRDLTVIAYPMKHFIFRVYHEGFIPYWNPSAYNGKPFLAEMFPGVFYPLNLIFFLNDFTTAFNWFYILHFILLGISVYALTRYLKLSVGAALCSAMTAWLGGFFLSLPAAGHGFYSSVWLPAIFYWALRYLQEKKISCFLVAVFCLACQVLGGSPEFCALTILTLFFWLLTLDSEGGRWSRRVLRQGMTVTAMILLACGITAIQLVPTYFLTKESMRSEGVSFADHAKWSMHPA
;
A
#
# COMPACT_ATOMS: atom_id res chain seq x y z
N MET A 1 -8.27 -15.68 -17.06
CA MET A 1 -9.55 -15.01 -17.40
C MET A 1 -10.52 -15.33 -16.28
N ILE A 2 -10.92 -14.38 -15.43
CA ILE A 2 -12.02 -14.61 -14.49
C ILE A 2 -13.23 -14.90 -15.38
N ALA A 3 -13.73 -16.14 -15.39
CA ALA A 3 -15.00 -16.41 -16.03
C ALA A 3 -16.00 -15.50 -15.33
N LYS A 4 -16.43 -14.43 -16.02
CA LYS A 4 -17.42 -13.46 -15.52
C LYS A 4 -18.75 -14.21 -15.39
N THR A 5 -18.87 -15.01 -14.35
CA THR A 5 -20.15 -15.58 -13.98
C THR A 5 -20.94 -14.46 -13.31
N ASN A 6 -22.26 -14.42 -13.51
CA ASN A 6 -23.14 -13.47 -12.82
C ASN A 6 -22.92 -13.48 -11.30
N LYS A 7 -22.43 -14.59 -10.75
CA LYS A 7 -22.04 -14.76 -9.35
C LYS A 7 -20.85 -13.91 -8.93
N ASP A 8 -19.80 -13.80 -9.75
CA ASP A 8 -18.64 -12.95 -9.43
C ASP A 8 -19.01 -11.46 -9.46
N LEU A 9 -19.86 -11.05 -10.41
CA LEU A 9 -20.36 -9.67 -10.45
C LEU A 9 -21.24 -9.36 -9.24
N ALA A 10 -22.16 -10.26 -8.88
CA ALA A 10 -22.98 -10.11 -7.69
C ALA A 10 -22.14 -10.05 -6.41
N ALA A 11 -21.08 -10.87 -6.32
CA ALA A 11 -20.15 -10.86 -5.18
C ALA A 11 -19.39 -9.53 -5.06
N VAL A 12 -18.82 -9.02 -6.16
CA VAL A 12 -18.14 -7.71 -6.14
C VAL A 12 -19.14 -6.58 -5.82
N SER A 13 -20.36 -6.64 -6.35
CA SER A 13 -21.41 -5.66 -6.03
C SER A 13 -21.79 -5.71 -4.56
N LEU A 14 -21.87 -6.92 -3.98
CA LEU A 14 -22.11 -7.11 -2.55
C LEU A 14 -20.98 -6.55 -1.69
N LEU A 15 -19.71 -6.75 -2.08
CA LEU A 15 -18.57 -6.13 -1.40
C LEU A 15 -18.67 -4.60 -1.42
N LEU A 16 -18.98 -4.01 -2.58
CA LEU A 16 -19.17 -2.56 -2.71
C LEU A 16 -20.36 -2.06 -1.87
N LEU A 17 -21.44 -2.83 -1.76
CA LEU A 17 -22.56 -2.50 -0.89
C LEU A 17 -22.14 -2.54 0.59
N ILE A 18 -21.48 -3.62 1.03
CA ILE A 18 -21.03 -3.79 2.41
C ILE A 18 -20.09 -2.64 2.83
N ILE A 19 -19.11 -2.30 1.99
CA ILE A 19 -18.15 -1.24 2.32
C ILE A 19 -18.82 0.14 2.35
N SER A 20 -19.83 0.36 1.51
CA SER A 20 -20.64 1.59 1.52
C SER A 20 -21.50 1.69 2.78
N VAL A 21 -22.10 0.58 3.23
CA VAL A 21 -22.86 0.54 4.49
C VAL A 21 -21.93 0.76 5.68
N PHE A 22 -20.76 0.12 5.70
CA PHE A 22 -19.78 0.27 6.77
C PHE A 22 -19.27 1.72 6.90
N PHE A 23 -18.99 2.37 5.77
CA PHE A 23 -18.57 3.77 5.73
C PHE A 23 -19.71 4.77 5.52
N TYR A 24 -20.96 4.37 5.78
CA TYR A 24 -22.12 5.25 5.65
C TYR A 24 -21.94 6.60 6.36
N PRO A 25 -21.40 6.67 7.61
CA PRO A 25 -21.20 7.94 8.28
C PRO A 25 -20.18 8.86 7.60
N LEU A 26 -19.15 8.28 6.96
CA LEU A 26 -18.15 9.04 6.20
C LEU A 26 -18.69 9.52 4.84
N LEU A 27 -19.59 8.74 4.24
CA LEU A 27 -20.15 9.02 2.92
C LEU A 27 -21.29 10.04 2.99
N PHE A 28 -22.13 10.00 4.02
CA PHE A 28 -23.41 10.72 4.02
C PHE A 28 -23.68 11.58 5.26
N GLU A 29 -22.98 11.38 6.38
CA GLU A 29 -23.23 12.13 7.63
C GLU A 29 -22.21 13.24 7.89
N GLY A 30 -21.29 13.50 6.95
CA GLY A 30 -20.24 14.51 7.11
C GLY A 30 -19.22 14.18 8.21
N LYS A 31 -19.17 12.93 8.69
CA LYS A 31 -18.18 12.49 9.68
C LYS A 31 -16.86 12.15 9.01
N THR A 32 -15.78 12.15 9.78
CA THR A 32 -14.46 11.70 9.31
C THR A 32 -13.79 10.79 10.33
N LEU A 33 -12.68 10.19 9.94
CA LEU A 33 -11.90 9.33 10.80
C LEU A 33 -11.14 10.16 11.83
N PHE A 34 -11.20 9.73 13.10
CA PHE A 34 -10.51 10.38 14.20
C PHE A 34 -9.89 9.32 15.12
N SER A 35 -8.57 9.20 15.14
CA SER A 35 -7.87 8.19 15.95
C SER A 35 -6.35 8.44 16.02
N ARG A 36 -5.77 8.56 17.22
CA ARG A 36 -4.31 8.53 17.46
C ARG A 36 -3.51 9.32 16.40
N ASP A 37 -2.51 8.67 15.80
CA ASP A 37 -1.58 9.19 14.79
C ASP A 37 -2.28 9.59 13.48
N LEU A 38 -3.47 9.04 13.20
CA LEU A 38 -4.29 9.49 12.08
C LEU A 38 -4.61 10.97 12.22
N THR A 39 -5.05 11.39 13.40
CA THR A 39 -5.45 12.76 13.68
C THR A 39 -4.24 13.68 13.76
N VAL A 40 -3.16 13.25 14.42
CA VAL A 40 -2.03 14.13 14.72
C VAL A 40 -0.93 14.15 13.66
N ILE A 41 -0.84 13.13 12.80
CA ILE A 41 0.19 13.01 11.76
C ILE A 41 -0.44 12.94 10.37
N ALA A 42 -1.26 11.93 10.09
CA ALA A 42 -1.72 11.67 8.73
C ALA A 42 -2.66 12.79 8.22
N TYR A 43 -3.63 13.21 9.02
CA TYR A 43 -4.59 14.26 8.69
C TYR A 43 -3.90 15.59 8.32
N PRO A 44 -3.03 16.20 9.17
CA PRO A 44 -2.37 17.46 8.83
C PRO A 44 -1.44 17.33 7.61
N MET A 45 -0.78 16.19 7.41
CA MET A 45 0.04 15.97 6.22
C MET A 45 -0.80 15.87 4.95
N LYS A 46 -1.93 15.15 4.96
CA LYS A 46 -2.85 15.09 3.82
C LYS A 46 -3.51 16.45 3.56
N HIS A 47 -3.85 17.20 4.61
CA HIS A 47 -4.37 18.56 4.46
C HIS A 47 -3.34 19.52 3.85
N PHE A 48 -2.06 19.39 4.21
CA PHE A 48 -0.99 20.15 3.56
C PHE A 48 -0.87 19.81 2.07
N ILE A 49 -0.91 18.51 1.71
CA ILE A 49 -0.91 18.07 0.30
C ILE A 49 -2.09 18.68 -0.46
N PHE A 50 -3.31 18.58 0.09
CA PHE A 50 -4.52 19.16 -0.47
C PHE A 50 -4.37 20.67 -0.76
N ARG A 51 -3.89 21.45 0.21
CA ARG A 51 -3.72 22.90 0.02
C ARG A 51 -2.72 23.23 -1.08
N VAL A 52 -1.55 22.59 -1.05
CA VAL A 52 -0.47 22.89 -2.00
C VAL A 52 -0.82 22.45 -3.43
N TYR A 53 -1.56 21.34 -3.58
CA TYR A 53 -2.08 20.93 -4.89
C TYR A 53 -3.05 21.96 -5.49
N HIS A 54 -3.92 22.55 -4.67
CA HIS A 54 -4.86 23.60 -5.13
C HIS A 54 -4.18 24.93 -5.46
N GLU A 55 -2.98 25.16 -4.92
CA GLU A 55 -2.12 26.27 -5.33
C GLU A 55 -1.33 25.96 -6.61
N GLY A 56 -1.43 24.73 -7.15
CA GLY A 56 -0.75 24.33 -8.39
C GLY A 56 0.73 23.96 -8.20
N PHE A 57 1.17 23.73 -6.95
CA PHE A 57 2.55 23.41 -6.62
C PHE A 57 2.72 21.94 -6.21
N ILE A 58 3.97 21.47 -6.27
CA ILE A 58 4.36 20.17 -5.72
C ILE A 58 4.72 20.38 -4.23
N PRO A 59 4.18 19.58 -3.28
CA PRO A 59 4.50 19.65 -1.85
C PRO A 59 5.97 19.28 -1.52
N TYR A 60 6.94 20.11 -1.88
CA TYR A 60 8.36 19.82 -1.69
C TYR A 60 8.86 20.17 -0.28
N TRP A 61 8.41 21.29 0.28
CA TRP A 61 8.85 21.83 1.58
C TRP A 61 7.64 22.23 2.42
N ASN A 62 7.62 21.84 3.70
CA ASN A 62 6.59 22.27 4.64
C ASN A 62 7.15 23.35 5.57
N PRO A 63 6.77 24.63 5.39
CA PRO A 63 7.29 25.74 6.20
C PRO A 63 6.70 25.79 7.61
N SER A 64 5.57 25.13 7.84
CA SER A 64 4.80 25.24 9.08
C SER A 64 5.22 24.24 10.17
N ALA A 65 6.05 23.26 9.83
CA ALA A 65 6.51 22.24 10.76
C ALA A 65 8.02 22.37 11.01
N TYR A 66 8.45 22.36 12.27
CA TYR A 66 9.86 22.39 12.68
C TYR A 66 10.69 23.55 12.10
N ASN A 67 10.10 24.74 11.95
CA ASN A 67 10.71 25.89 11.25
C ASN A 67 11.04 25.63 9.78
N GLY A 68 10.40 24.64 9.17
CA GLY A 68 10.66 24.20 7.81
C GLY A 68 11.26 22.80 7.77
N LYS A 69 10.67 21.92 6.96
CA LYS A 69 11.23 20.58 6.70
C LYS A 69 11.01 20.09 5.27
N PRO A 70 11.89 19.20 4.75
CA PRO A 70 11.79 18.67 3.38
C PRO A 70 10.68 17.62 3.26
N PHE A 71 9.44 18.09 3.13
CA PHE A 71 8.21 17.30 3.14
C PHE A 71 8.18 16.18 2.08
N LEU A 72 8.59 16.47 0.84
CA LEU A 72 8.66 15.46 -0.21
C LEU A 72 9.63 14.33 0.15
N ALA A 73 10.75 14.63 0.81
CA ALA A 73 11.78 13.65 1.11
C ALA A 73 11.43 12.72 2.28
N GLU A 74 10.42 13.03 3.10
CA GLU A 74 10.05 12.20 4.26
C GLU A 74 9.40 10.86 3.89
N MET A 75 9.08 10.63 2.60
CA MET A 75 8.45 9.42 2.02
C MET A 75 7.04 9.10 2.56
N PHE A 76 6.84 9.15 3.87
CA PHE A 76 5.59 8.97 4.60
C PHE A 76 4.40 9.76 4.04
N PRO A 77 4.53 11.05 3.64
CA PRO A 77 3.37 11.77 3.12
C PRO A 77 2.85 11.20 1.79
N GLY A 78 3.71 10.49 1.06
CA GLY A 78 3.42 9.88 -0.23
C GLY A 78 3.07 10.91 -1.28
N VAL A 79 3.85 11.98 -1.46
CA VAL A 79 3.49 13.11 -2.36
C VAL A 79 3.19 12.65 -3.79
N PHE A 80 3.87 11.62 -4.30
CA PHE A 80 3.60 11.05 -5.62
C PHE A 80 2.73 9.78 -5.59
N TYR A 81 2.14 9.45 -4.44
CA TYR A 81 1.27 8.29 -4.30
C TYR A 81 -0.03 8.47 -5.11
N PRO A 82 -0.38 7.56 -6.02
CA PRO A 82 -1.45 7.80 -7.00
C PRO A 82 -2.84 7.99 -6.39
N LEU A 83 -3.15 7.39 -5.24
CA LEU A 83 -4.45 7.62 -4.60
C LEU A 83 -4.56 9.02 -3.97
N ASN A 84 -3.46 9.77 -3.81
CA ASN A 84 -3.54 11.18 -3.41
C ASN A 84 -4.17 12.08 -4.49
N LEU A 85 -4.36 11.60 -5.73
CA LEU A 85 -5.07 12.38 -6.75
C LEU A 85 -6.50 12.77 -6.31
N ILE A 86 -7.09 12.05 -5.36
CA ILE A 86 -8.39 12.41 -4.76
C ILE A 86 -8.35 13.77 -4.03
N PHE A 87 -7.17 14.25 -3.62
CA PHE A 87 -7.01 15.55 -2.97
C PHE A 87 -7.09 16.73 -3.95
N PHE A 88 -7.27 16.48 -5.26
CA PHE A 88 -7.71 17.51 -6.21
C PHE A 88 -9.22 17.81 -6.15
N LEU A 89 -10.00 17.09 -5.33
CA LEU A 89 -11.38 17.48 -5.03
C LEU A 89 -11.43 18.81 -4.24
N ASN A 90 -12.56 19.50 -4.28
CA ASN A 90 -12.69 20.82 -3.65
C ASN A 90 -12.89 20.77 -2.12
N ASP A 91 -13.32 19.64 -1.57
CA ASP A 91 -13.56 19.47 -0.13
C ASP A 91 -12.58 18.47 0.48
N PHE A 92 -11.79 18.92 1.46
CA PHE A 92 -10.75 18.11 2.08
C PHE A 92 -11.33 16.91 2.83
N THR A 93 -12.41 17.11 3.60
CA THR A 93 -13.01 16.04 4.41
C THR A 93 -13.52 14.91 3.52
N THR A 94 -14.20 15.25 2.43
CA THR A 94 -14.67 14.31 1.41
C THR A 94 -13.50 13.59 0.75
N ALA A 95 -12.47 14.33 0.32
CA ALA A 95 -11.27 13.75 -0.28
C ALA A 95 -10.57 12.77 0.68
N PHE A 96 -10.42 13.15 1.95
CA PHE A 96 -9.80 12.35 2.99
C PHE A 96 -10.61 11.09 3.28
N ASN A 97 -11.94 11.18 3.37
CA ASN A 97 -12.80 10.02 3.54
C ASN A 97 -12.70 9.05 2.36
N TRP A 98 -12.82 9.56 1.13
CA TRP A 98 -12.68 8.74 -0.07
C TRP A 98 -11.30 8.12 -0.20
N PHE A 99 -10.25 8.81 0.23
CA PHE A 99 -8.91 8.26 0.27
C PHE A 99 -8.89 6.92 1.02
N TYR A 100 -9.41 6.84 2.25
CA TYR A 100 -9.46 5.56 2.99
C TYR A 100 -10.42 4.55 2.37
N ILE A 101 -11.61 4.98 1.95
CA ILE A 101 -12.61 4.09 1.34
C ILE A 101 -12.02 3.40 0.09
N LEU A 102 -11.30 4.13 -0.75
CA LEU A 102 -10.64 3.59 -1.95
C LEU A 102 -9.58 2.54 -1.59
N HIS A 103 -8.82 2.71 -0.50
CA HIS A 103 -7.86 1.69 -0.04
C HIS A 103 -8.56 0.42 0.44
N PHE A 104 -9.68 0.54 1.15
CA PHE A 104 -10.48 -0.62 1.54
C PHE A 104 -11.08 -1.31 0.31
N ILE A 105 -11.64 -0.57 -0.65
CA ILE A 105 -12.13 -1.14 -1.92
C ILE A 105 -11.00 -1.89 -2.63
N LEU A 106 -9.82 -1.28 -2.78
CA LEU A 106 -8.64 -1.90 -3.37
C LEU A 106 -8.27 -3.21 -2.66
N LEU A 107 -8.19 -3.19 -1.34
CA LEU A 107 -7.88 -4.36 -0.52
C LEU A 107 -8.89 -5.49 -0.77
N GLY A 108 -10.19 -5.20 -0.68
CA GLY A 108 -11.25 -6.20 -0.79
C GLY A 108 -11.33 -6.81 -2.18
N ILE A 109 -11.31 -5.97 -3.23
CA ILE A 109 -11.33 -6.43 -4.62
C ILE A 109 -10.07 -7.25 -4.94
N SER A 110 -8.90 -6.82 -4.46
CA SER A 110 -7.65 -7.53 -4.74
C SER A 110 -7.58 -8.87 -4.03
N VAL A 111 -8.05 -8.97 -2.79
CA VAL A 111 -8.15 -10.24 -2.07
C VAL A 111 -9.16 -11.16 -2.74
N TYR A 112 -10.34 -10.64 -3.13
CA TYR A 112 -11.33 -11.42 -3.87
C TYR A 112 -10.76 -11.94 -5.18
N ALA A 113 -10.10 -11.08 -5.98
CA ALA A 113 -9.50 -11.46 -7.25
C ALA A 113 -8.38 -12.51 -7.07
N LEU A 114 -7.51 -12.34 -6.07
CA LEU A 114 -6.45 -13.28 -5.72
C LEU A 114 -7.03 -14.65 -5.34
N THR A 115 -8.00 -14.69 -4.43
CA THR A 115 -8.58 -15.96 -3.95
C THR A 115 -9.39 -16.67 -5.02
N ARG A 116 -10.09 -15.93 -5.88
CA ARG A 116 -10.73 -16.50 -7.08
C ARG A 116 -9.71 -17.06 -8.07
N TYR A 117 -8.57 -16.39 -8.24
CA TYR A 117 -7.46 -16.90 -9.06
C TYR A 117 -6.87 -18.20 -8.49
N LEU A 118 -6.82 -18.33 -7.17
CA LEU A 118 -6.47 -19.56 -6.47
C LEU A 118 -7.58 -20.63 -6.49
N LYS A 119 -8.62 -20.44 -7.31
CA LYS A 119 -9.73 -21.38 -7.55
C LYS A 119 -10.63 -21.63 -6.34
N LEU A 120 -10.62 -20.77 -5.32
CA LEU A 120 -11.60 -20.83 -4.23
C LEU A 120 -13.02 -20.51 -4.72
N SER A 121 -14.05 -21.04 -4.06
CA SER A 121 -15.45 -20.74 -4.41
C SER A 121 -15.78 -19.25 -4.22
N VAL A 122 -16.86 -18.76 -4.85
CA VAL A 122 -17.32 -17.37 -4.69
C VAL A 122 -17.57 -17.02 -3.22
N GLY A 123 -18.22 -17.93 -2.47
CA GLY A 123 -18.47 -17.75 -1.04
C GLY A 123 -17.17 -17.68 -0.23
N ALA A 124 -16.21 -18.57 -0.51
CA ALA A 124 -14.91 -18.55 0.17
C ALA A 124 -14.13 -17.26 -0.14
N ALA A 125 -14.14 -16.79 -1.39
CA ALA A 125 -13.48 -15.55 -1.78
C ALA A 125 -14.12 -14.30 -1.15
N LEU A 126 -15.46 -14.27 -1.04
CA LEU A 126 -16.19 -13.25 -0.29
C LEU A 126 -15.76 -13.24 1.20
N CYS A 127 -15.75 -14.41 1.84
CA CYS A 127 -15.30 -14.54 3.22
C CYS A 127 -13.85 -14.07 3.38
N SER A 128 -12.95 -14.41 2.46
CA SER A 128 -11.55 -13.94 2.51
C SER A 128 -11.44 -12.41 2.41
N ALA A 129 -12.21 -11.77 1.51
CA ALA A 129 -12.23 -10.32 1.39
C ALA A 129 -12.79 -9.65 2.65
N MET A 130 -13.86 -10.20 3.23
CA MET A 130 -14.43 -9.72 4.50
C MET A 130 -13.46 -9.90 5.67
N THR A 131 -12.77 -11.04 5.77
CA THR A 131 -11.75 -11.28 6.78
C THR A 131 -10.58 -10.30 6.62
N ALA A 132 -10.20 -9.95 5.39
CA ALA A 132 -9.18 -8.94 5.16
C ALA A 132 -9.65 -7.55 5.63
N TRP A 133 -10.91 -7.17 5.44
CA TRP A 133 -11.45 -5.89 5.91
C TRP A 133 -11.63 -5.81 7.42
N LEU A 134 -12.27 -6.84 8.00
CA LEU A 134 -12.71 -6.86 9.38
C LEU A 134 -11.68 -7.50 10.31
N GLY A 135 -10.59 -8.04 9.76
CA GLY A 135 -9.46 -8.53 10.52
C GLY A 135 -8.80 -7.39 11.28
N GLY A 136 -8.44 -7.63 12.54
CA GLY A 136 -7.90 -6.61 13.44
C GLY A 136 -6.68 -5.86 12.89
N PHE A 137 -5.88 -6.50 12.03
CA PHE A 137 -4.75 -5.87 11.36
C PHE A 137 -5.20 -4.70 10.47
N PHE A 138 -5.93 -4.96 9.38
CA PHE A 138 -6.32 -3.89 8.44
C PHE A 138 -7.40 -2.95 8.99
N LEU A 139 -8.17 -3.36 10.00
CA LEU A 139 -9.13 -2.47 10.65
C LEU A 139 -8.43 -1.43 11.54
N SER A 140 -7.32 -1.80 12.20
CA SER A 140 -6.57 -0.89 13.08
C SER A 140 -5.46 -0.11 12.38
N LEU A 141 -4.89 -0.67 11.30
CA LEU A 141 -3.76 -0.08 10.59
C LEU A 141 -3.99 1.33 10.00
N PRO A 142 -5.20 1.77 9.63
CA PRO A 142 -5.45 3.16 9.25
C PRO A 142 -4.94 4.17 10.27
N ALA A 143 -4.92 3.81 11.56
CA ALA A 143 -4.34 4.64 12.61
C ALA A 143 -2.84 4.93 12.38
N ALA A 144 -2.10 4.02 11.74
CA ALA A 144 -0.69 4.17 11.41
C ALA A 144 -0.44 4.93 10.09
N GLY A 145 -1.47 5.27 9.30
CA GLY A 145 -1.33 6.03 8.05
C GLY A 145 -0.54 5.28 6.96
N HIS A 146 0.75 5.61 6.79
CA HIS A 146 1.65 5.05 5.76
C HIS A 146 1.67 3.51 5.67
N GLY A 147 1.72 2.82 6.82
CA GLY A 147 1.68 1.35 6.85
C GLY A 147 0.41 0.77 6.21
N PHE A 148 -0.72 1.45 6.38
CA PHE A 148 -1.97 1.08 5.72
C PHE A 148 -1.90 1.34 4.20
N TYR A 149 -1.38 2.48 3.77
CA TYR A 149 -1.30 2.83 2.35
C TYR A 149 -0.46 1.82 1.55
N SER A 150 0.67 1.39 2.12
CA SER A 150 1.54 0.40 1.48
C SER A 150 0.98 -1.03 1.54
N SER A 151 0.43 -1.45 2.68
CA SER A 151 0.02 -2.85 2.86
C SER A 151 -1.17 -3.28 2.00
N VAL A 152 -2.10 -2.38 1.65
CA VAL A 152 -3.30 -2.74 0.86
C VAL A 152 -3.00 -3.20 -0.57
N TRP A 153 -1.82 -2.86 -1.11
CA TRP A 153 -1.40 -3.29 -2.45
C TRP A 153 -0.91 -4.73 -2.49
N LEU A 154 -0.58 -5.34 -1.35
CA LEU A 154 0.01 -6.67 -1.25
C LEU A 154 -0.83 -7.70 -2.05
N PRO A 155 -2.15 -7.86 -1.84
CA PRO A 155 -2.91 -8.87 -2.56
C PRO A 155 -2.94 -8.64 -4.09
N ALA A 156 -2.91 -7.37 -4.52
CA ALA A 156 -2.88 -7.01 -5.94
C ALA A 156 -1.53 -7.40 -6.58
N ILE A 157 -0.42 -7.14 -5.88
CA ILE A 157 0.93 -7.52 -6.32
C ILE A 157 1.00 -9.03 -6.52
N PHE A 158 0.50 -9.81 -5.54
CA PHE A 158 0.46 -11.27 -5.64
C PHE A 158 -0.42 -11.75 -6.80
N TYR A 159 -1.63 -11.21 -6.94
CA TYR A 159 -2.54 -11.58 -8.02
C TYR A 159 -1.89 -11.38 -9.40
N TRP A 160 -1.31 -10.21 -9.66
CA TRP A 160 -0.72 -9.90 -10.96
C TRP A 160 0.61 -10.63 -11.20
N ALA A 161 1.44 -10.84 -10.17
CA ALA A 161 2.67 -11.61 -10.28
C ALA A 161 2.39 -13.09 -10.60
N LEU A 162 1.43 -13.72 -9.90
CA LEU A 162 1.00 -15.09 -10.17
C LEU A 162 0.43 -15.22 -11.58
N ARG A 163 -0.37 -14.24 -12.00
CA ARG A 163 -0.97 -14.19 -13.34
C ARG A 163 0.07 -14.04 -14.44
N TYR A 164 1.12 -13.24 -14.21
CA TYR A 164 2.26 -13.17 -15.12
C TYR A 164 2.96 -14.52 -15.24
N LEU A 165 3.17 -15.24 -14.14
CA LEU A 165 3.86 -16.52 -14.20
C LEU A 165 3.08 -17.60 -14.96
N GLN A 166 1.75 -17.57 -14.91
CA GLN A 166 0.91 -18.50 -15.65
C GLN A 166 0.68 -18.07 -17.11
N GLU A 167 0.32 -16.81 -17.36
CA GLU A 167 -0.05 -16.32 -18.71
C GLU A 167 1.17 -15.84 -19.53
N LYS A 168 2.32 -15.57 -18.89
CA LYS A 168 3.55 -15.00 -19.49
C LYS A 168 3.36 -13.67 -20.24
N LYS A 169 2.26 -12.96 -19.97
CA LYS A 169 1.94 -11.67 -20.58
C LYS A 169 2.66 -10.52 -19.88
N ILE A 170 3.40 -9.73 -20.64
CA ILE A 170 4.12 -8.56 -20.12
C ILE A 170 3.18 -7.54 -19.45
N SER A 171 1.93 -7.42 -19.91
CA SER A 171 0.95 -6.54 -19.27
C SER A 171 0.68 -6.91 -17.81
N CYS A 172 0.60 -8.20 -17.47
CA CYS A 172 0.42 -8.63 -16.08
C CYS A 172 1.66 -8.29 -15.23
N PHE A 173 2.85 -8.42 -15.81
CA PHE A 173 4.09 -8.01 -15.16
C PHE A 173 4.14 -6.51 -14.90
N LEU A 174 3.82 -5.68 -15.90
CA LEU A 174 3.81 -4.22 -15.75
C LEU A 174 2.78 -3.76 -14.71
N VAL A 175 1.61 -4.39 -14.63
CA VAL A 175 0.63 -4.06 -13.59
C VAL A 175 1.13 -4.49 -12.21
N ALA A 176 1.81 -5.64 -12.07
CA ALA A 176 2.43 -6.04 -10.81
C ALA A 176 3.52 -5.05 -10.37
N VAL A 177 4.35 -4.58 -11.31
CA VAL A 177 5.37 -3.53 -11.08
C VAL A 177 4.71 -2.22 -10.67
N PHE A 178 3.63 -1.82 -11.33
CA PHE A 178 2.88 -0.63 -10.97
C PHE A 178 2.31 -0.72 -9.54
N CYS A 179 1.70 -1.85 -9.16
CA CYS A 179 1.21 -2.06 -7.79
C CYS A 179 2.36 -2.01 -6.77
N LEU A 180 3.54 -2.56 -7.10
CA LEU A 180 4.72 -2.49 -6.24
C LEU A 180 5.25 -1.05 -6.13
N ALA A 181 5.27 -0.30 -7.24
CA ALA A 181 5.63 1.12 -7.22
C ALA A 181 4.65 1.93 -6.36
N CYS A 182 3.34 1.65 -6.45
CA CYS A 182 2.34 2.27 -5.58
C CYS A 182 2.59 1.94 -4.10
N GLN A 183 2.93 0.69 -3.79
CA GLN A 183 3.28 0.27 -2.44
C GLN A 183 4.51 1.02 -1.90
N VAL A 184 5.55 1.21 -2.71
CA VAL A 184 6.73 2.00 -2.36
C VAL A 184 6.35 3.47 -2.12
N LEU A 185 5.57 4.07 -3.01
CA LEU A 185 5.09 5.45 -2.87
C LEU A 185 4.15 5.64 -1.67
N GLY A 186 3.57 4.55 -1.13
CA GLY A 186 2.75 4.56 0.07
C GLY A 186 3.50 4.90 1.36
N GLY A 187 4.84 4.84 1.35
CA GLY A 187 5.66 5.42 2.40
C GLY A 187 6.21 4.45 3.46
N SER A 188 5.97 3.14 3.34
CA SER A 188 6.48 2.12 4.26
C SER A 188 7.40 1.09 3.58
N PRO A 189 8.73 1.29 3.63
CA PRO A 189 9.72 0.36 3.09
C PRO A 189 9.64 -1.05 3.70
N GLU A 190 9.28 -1.16 4.98
CA GLU A 190 9.14 -2.43 5.69
C GLU A 190 8.06 -3.34 5.08
N PHE A 191 6.92 -2.76 4.67
CA PHE A 191 5.87 -3.51 3.98
C PHE A 191 6.28 -3.91 2.57
N CYS A 192 7.10 -3.10 1.90
CA CYS A 192 7.67 -3.46 0.59
C CYS A 192 8.59 -4.68 0.72
N ALA A 193 9.51 -4.65 1.68
CA ALA A 193 10.45 -5.74 1.94
C ALA A 193 9.71 -7.04 2.30
N LEU A 194 8.73 -6.96 3.21
CA LEU A 194 7.92 -8.13 3.58
C LEU A 194 7.13 -8.68 2.39
N THR A 195 6.50 -7.82 1.59
CA THR A 195 5.76 -8.24 0.39
C THR A 195 6.66 -8.98 -0.59
N ILE A 196 7.85 -8.43 -0.88
CA ILE A 196 8.82 -9.03 -1.80
C ILE A 196 9.32 -10.37 -1.27
N LEU A 197 9.69 -10.46 0.00
CA LEU A 197 10.17 -11.70 0.62
C LEU A 197 9.08 -12.77 0.60
N THR A 198 7.87 -12.45 1.06
CA THR A 198 6.75 -13.40 1.04
C THR A 198 6.40 -13.81 -0.39
N LEU A 199 6.45 -12.89 -1.37
CA LEU A 199 6.21 -13.21 -2.77
C LEU A 199 7.27 -14.17 -3.27
N PHE A 200 8.55 -13.85 -3.08
CA PHE A 200 9.64 -14.70 -3.52
C PHE A 200 9.53 -16.11 -2.93
N PHE A 201 9.34 -16.26 -1.62
CA PHE A 201 9.21 -17.57 -0.99
C PHE A 201 7.97 -18.33 -1.45
N TRP A 202 6.81 -17.67 -1.59
CA TRP A 202 5.61 -18.32 -2.12
C TRP A 202 5.81 -18.77 -3.58
N LEU A 203 6.47 -17.96 -4.42
CA LEU A 203 6.78 -18.35 -5.80
C LEU A 203 7.69 -19.59 -5.90
N LEU A 204 8.49 -19.89 -4.88
CA LEU A 204 9.30 -21.10 -4.82
C LEU A 204 8.49 -22.36 -4.49
N THR A 205 7.37 -22.22 -3.75
CA THR A 205 6.49 -23.36 -3.42
C THR A 205 5.56 -23.72 -4.57
N LEU A 206 5.39 -22.84 -5.55
CA LEU A 206 4.59 -23.15 -6.74
C LEU A 206 5.32 -24.18 -7.59
N ASP A 207 4.73 -25.36 -7.68
CA ASP A 207 5.30 -26.46 -8.43
C ASP A 207 5.39 -26.10 -9.91
N SER A 208 6.63 -26.14 -10.42
CA SER A 208 6.94 -25.91 -11.83
C SER A 208 7.42 -27.24 -12.38
N GLU A 209 6.59 -27.85 -13.23
CA GLU A 209 6.88 -28.92 -14.20
C GLU A 209 8.35 -29.38 -14.19
N GLY A 210 8.65 -30.42 -13.41
CA GLY A 210 9.87 -31.26 -13.51
C GLY A 210 11.25 -30.58 -13.50
N GLY A 211 11.35 -29.27 -13.30
CA GLY A 211 12.59 -28.51 -13.44
C GLY A 211 13.47 -28.58 -12.19
N ARG A 212 14.80 -28.63 -12.37
CA ARG A 212 15.78 -28.55 -11.27
C ARG A 212 15.51 -27.32 -10.41
N TRP A 213 15.49 -27.49 -9.08
CA TRP A 213 15.27 -26.43 -8.08
C TRP A 213 16.11 -25.16 -8.33
N SER A 214 17.38 -25.33 -8.72
CA SER A 214 18.28 -24.20 -9.02
C SER A 214 17.80 -23.30 -10.16
N ARG A 215 17.25 -23.87 -11.24
CA ARG A 215 16.68 -23.08 -12.35
C ARG A 215 15.43 -22.32 -11.92
N ARG A 216 14.63 -22.90 -11.02
CA ARG A 216 13.43 -22.26 -10.47
C ARG A 216 13.80 -21.04 -9.64
N VAL A 217 14.72 -21.21 -8.68
CA VAL A 217 15.23 -20.11 -7.85
C VAL A 217 15.79 -18.99 -8.72
N LEU A 218 16.60 -19.32 -9.72
CA LEU A 218 17.16 -18.32 -10.64
C LEU A 218 16.06 -17.57 -11.41
N ARG A 219 15.09 -18.28 -12.02
CA ARG A 219 14.02 -17.66 -12.81
C ARG A 219 13.10 -16.77 -11.98
N GLN A 220 12.67 -17.24 -10.82
CA GLN A 220 11.82 -16.45 -9.93
C GLN A 220 12.59 -15.29 -9.31
N GLY A 221 13.86 -15.51 -8.95
CA GLY A 221 14.78 -14.47 -8.50
C GLY A 221 14.92 -13.36 -9.54
N MET A 222 15.21 -13.70 -10.80
CA MET A 222 15.29 -12.71 -11.88
C MET A 222 13.98 -11.93 -12.07
N THR A 223 12.83 -12.61 -11.96
CA THR A 223 11.51 -11.95 -12.10
C THR A 223 11.29 -10.94 -10.98
N VAL A 224 11.51 -11.35 -9.72
CA VAL A 224 11.34 -10.48 -8.55
C VAL A 224 12.36 -9.33 -8.59
N THR A 225 13.63 -9.61 -8.93
CA THR A 225 14.66 -8.57 -9.10
C THR A 225 14.27 -7.57 -10.19
N ALA A 226 13.75 -8.03 -11.33
CA ALA A 226 13.28 -7.13 -12.38
C ALA A 226 12.11 -6.25 -11.90
N MET A 227 11.19 -6.81 -11.11
CA MET A 227 10.10 -6.03 -10.51
C MET A 227 10.63 -4.94 -9.58
N ILE A 228 11.59 -5.28 -8.71
CA ILE A 228 12.21 -4.34 -7.78
C ILE A 228 12.92 -3.23 -8.53
N LEU A 229 13.78 -3.56 -9.50
CA LEU A 229 14.55 -2.57 -10.25
C LEU A 229 13.63 -1.59 -11.00
N LEU A 230 12.58 -2.10 -11.65
CA LEU A 230 11.63 -1.25 -12.35
C LEU A 230 10.79 -0.40 -11.39
N ALA A 231 10.31 -0.97 -10.28
CA ALA A 231 9.59 -0.20 -9.27
C ALA A 231 10.47 0.92 -8.69
N CYS A 232 11.70 0.60 -8.29
CA CYS A 232 12.67 1.59 -7.80
C CYS A 232 12.99 2.67 -8.85
N GLY A 233 13.08 2.29 -10.13
CA GLY A 233 13.28 3.23 -11.23
C GLY A 233 12.10 4.20 -11.39
N ILE A 234 10.86 3.68 -11.37
CA ILE A 234 9.63 4.49 -11.45
C ILE A 234 9.51 5.42 -10.23
N THR A 235 9.86 4.93 -9.04
CA THR A 235 9.76 5.69 -7.80
C THR A 235 11.03 6.46 -7.45
N ALA A 236 11.99 6.58 -8.38
CA ALA A 236 13.26 7.26 -8.13
C ALA A 236 13.07 8.73 -7.71
N ILE A 237 12.05 9.40 -8.26
CA ILE A 237 11.67 10.77 -7.90
C ILE A 237 11.35 10.93 -6.39
N GLN A 238 10.92 9.85 -5.74
CA GLN A 238 10.66 9.80 -4.30
C GLN A 238 11.87 9.23 -3.52
N LEU A 239 12.47 8.14 -4.01
CA LEU A 239 13.53 7.44 -3.30
C LEU A 239 14.84 8.25 -3.21
N VAL A 240 15.20 8.99 -4.26
CA VAL A 240 16.44 9.77 -4.29
C VAL A 240 16.44 10.89 -3.23
N PRO A 241 15.40 11.76 -3.15
CA PRO A 241 15.32 12.74 -2.06
C PRO A 241 15.32 12.10 -0.67
N THR A 242 14.61 10.98 -0.51
CA THR A 242 14.53 10.25 0.76
C THR A 242 15.91 9.74 1.20
N TYR A 243 16.72 9.25 0.27
CA TYR A 243 18.09 8.81 0.53
C TYR A 243 18.99 9.96 1.03
N PHE A 244 18.93 11.13 0.38
CA PHE A 244 19.69 12.29 0.84
C PHE A 244 19.22 12.78 2.22
N LEU A 245 17.91 12.82 2.47
CA LEU A 245 17.38 13.16 3.80
C LEU A 245 17.85 12.19 4.88
N THR A 246 17.96 10.90 4.55
CA THR A 246 18.41 9.87 5.52
C THR A 246 19.85 10.12 5.96
N LYS A 247 20.72 10.62 5.07
CA LYS A 247 22.11 10.98 5.40
C LYS A 247 22.22 12.16 6.35
N GLU A 248 21.34 13.15 6.20
CA GLU A 248 21.28 14.34 7.05
C GLU A 248 20.48 14.12 8.34
N SER A 249 19.87 12.94 8.50
CA SER A 249 19.08 12.62 9.69
C SER A 249 19.96 12.13 10.83
N MET A 250 19.49 12.27 12.08
CA MET A 250 20.16 11.68 13.26
C MET A 250 20.32 10.15 13.19
N ARG A 251 19.71 9.48 12.20
CA ARG A 251 19.84 8.03 11.98
C ARG A 251 21.05 7.65 11.15
N SER A 252 21.75 8.59 10.53
CA SER A 252 22.94 8.32 9.70
C SER A 252 24.12 7.81 10.53
N GLU A 253 24.25 8.26 11.77
CA GLU A 253 25.29 7.84 12.72
C GLU A 253 24.93 6.55 13.48
N GLY A 254 23.73 6.01 13.25
CA GLY A 254 23.15 4.92 14.04
C GLY A 254 22.57 5.41 15.37
N VAL A 255 22.10 4.48 16.20
CA VAL A 255 21.61 4.79 17.55
C VAL A 255 22.62 4.24 18.54
N SER A 256 23.13 5.10 19.43
CA SER A 256 24.07 4.67 20.46
C SER A 256 23.45 3.59 21.35
N PHE A 257 24.24 2.66 21.88
CA PHE A 257 23.71 1.65 22.80
C PHE A 257 22.99 2.28 24.00
N ALA A 258 23.51 3.40 24.52
CA ALA A 258 22.90 4.13 25.62
C ALA A 258 21.49 4.66 25.26
N ASP A 259 21.31 5.21 24.07
CA ASP A 259 19.99 5.66 23.59
C ASP A 259 19.06 4.48 23.31
N HIS A 260 19.61 3.35 22.87
CA HIS A 260 18.86 2.12 22.63
C HIS A 260 18.41 1.43 23.93
N ALA A 261 19.17 1.59 25.01
CA ALA A 261 18.89 1.05 26.34
C ALA A 261 18.06 2.02 27.21
N LYS A 262 17.81 3.26 26.76
CA LYS A 262 16.83 4.14 27.42
C LYS A 262 15.46 3.49 27.32
N TRP A 263 14.79 3.35 28.45
CA TRP A 263 13.44 2.76 28.56
C TRP A 263 13.35 1.25 28.21
N SER A 264 14.48 0.54 28.13
CA SER A 264 14.49 -0.92 27.90
C SER A 264 14.26 -1.76 29.16
N MET A 265 14.29 -1.13 30.34
CA MET A 265 13.90 -1.74 31.62
C MET A 265 12.41 -1.46 31.89
N HIS A 266 11.75 -2.37 32.61
CA HIS A 266 10.35 -2.22 33.04
C HIS A 266 10.17 -0.85 33.73
N PRO A 267 9.09 -0.08 33.43
CA PRO A 267 8.83 1.16 34.13
C PRO A 267 8.72 0.86 35.63
N ALA A 268 9.55 1.54 36.44
CA ALA A 268 9.47 1.50 37.90
C ALA A 268 8.32 2.39 38.41
#